data_AF-A0A561WWE0-F1
#
_entry.id   AF-A0A561WWE0-F1
#
_cell.length_a   1.000
_cell.length_b   1.000
_cell.length_c   1.000
_cell.angle_alpha   90.00
_cell.angle_beta   90.00
_cell.angle_gamma   90.00
#
_symmetry.space_group_name_H-M   'P 1'
#
loop_
_entity.id
_entity.type
_entity.pdbx_description
1 polymer ?
#
loop_
_entity_poly.entity_id
_entity_poly.type
_entity_poly.pdbx_seq_one_letter_code
_entity_poly.pdbx_strand_id
1 'polypeptide(L)'
;MSCSTLIGVTASGGAYAVRWLHWGGDPAQVLPQLRRIWQHTFDRRTLATGEALLRHDWLTLDYPRHPARGNGQRPVPGVGVTAGLQDGIRRGRVDDPIDGYLEWMYLIDVATDTVVVYEATCHGRWLRHSRHLLDPDSGGHLLDPDADGQVLGCGGYRTHGHRWHTVRLWLPDARTGLDTEICLAPHLSTTTVLRFTDATAHAITAATAPTTLQAGRPAPWLRPVGPQFDLVVPDSCGERPYRLRRDADGLLLLDVPAPGWSWQLRPAQVTRR
;
A
#
# COMPACT_ATOMS: atom_id res chain seq x y z
N MET A 1 17.83 -27.80 -2.89
CA MET A 1 17.63 -27.21 -4.23
C MET A 1 17.22 -25.77 -3.98
N SER A 2 17.82 -24.79 -4.66
CA SER A 2 17.39 -23.40 -4.52
C SER A 2 16.18 -23.19 -5.41
N CYS A 3 15.01 -23.01 -4.83
CA CYS A 3 13.80 -22.77 -5.62
C CYS A 3 13.70 -21.28 -5.95
N SER A 4 13.26 -20.98 -7.16
CA SER A 4 13.26 -19.62 -7.65
C SER A 4 12.19 -18.80 -6.92
N THR A 5 12.59 -17.66 -6.37
CA THR A 5 11.74 -16.77 -5.57
C THR A 5 11.61 -15.43 -6.27
N LEU A 6 10.47 -14.76 -6.09
CA LEU A 6 10.24 -13.39 -6.56
C LEU A 6 10.18 -12.41 -5.40
N ILE A 7 10.66 -11.19 -5.65
CA ILE A 7 10.57 -10.10 -4.68
C ILE A 7 10.24 -8.79 -5.37
N GLY A 8 9.38 -7.98 -4.77
CA GLY A 8 9.05 -6.68 -5.33
C GLY A 8 7.96 -5.97 -4.57
N VAL A 9 7.07 -5.31 -5.29
CA VAL A 9 6.02 -4.46 -4.72
C VAL A 9 4.65 -4.88 -5.24
N THR A 10 3.66 -4.79 -4.36
CA THR A 10 2.24 -4.92 -4.76
C THR A 10 1.70 -3.60 -5.31
N ALA A 11 0.67 -3.71 -6.14
CA ALA A 11 -0.13 -2.63 -6.68
C ALA A 11 -1.63 -2.94 -6.52
N SER A 12 -2.47 -1.96 -6.80
CA SER A 12 -3.92 -2.07 -6.63
C SER A 12 -4.52 -3.27 -7.37
N GLY A 13 -5.49 -3.92 -6.74
CA GLY A 13 -6.27 -5.00 -7.36
C GLY A 13 -5.42 -6.24 -7.69
N GLY A 14 -4.42 -6.56 -6.89
CA GLY A 14 -3.61 -7.78 -7.04
C GLY A 14 -2.55 -7.73 -8.14
N ALA A 15 -2.31 -6.57 -8.75
CA ALA A 15 -1.19 -6.38 -9.66
C ALA A 15 0.14 -6.32 -8.89
N TYR A 16 1.26 -6.69 -9.51
CA TYR A 16 2.58 -6.61 -8.91
C TYR A 16 3.67 -6.23 -9.92
N ALA A 17 4.79 -5.77 -9.38
CA ALA A 17 6.06 -5.64 -10.09
C ALA A 17 7.15 -6.32 -9.26
N VAL A 18 7.93 -7.22 -9.87
CA VAL A 18 8.90 -8.08 -9.16
C VAL A 18 10.19 -8.28 -9.94
N ARG A 19 11.20 -8.71 -9.19
CA ARG A 19 12.53 -9.15 -9.62
C ARG A 19 12.79 -10.55 -9.12
N TRP A 20 13.78 -11.20 -9.71
CA TRP A 20 14.26 -12.48 -9.23
C TRP A 20 15.01 -12.33 -7.91
N LEU A 21 14.79 -13.30 -7.02
CA LEU A 21 15.61 -13.57 -5.85
C LEU A 21 16.06 -15.03 -5.93
N HIS A 22 17.25 -15.26 -6.51
CA HIS A 22 17.68 -16.61 -6.89
C HIS A 22 17.91 -17.53 -5.69
N TRP A 23 18.52 -17.00 -4.63
CA TRP A 23 18.69 -17.70 -3.35
C TRP A 23 17.74 -17.07 -2.32
N GLY A 24 16.47 -16.99 -2.72
CA GLY A 24 15.36 -16.70 -1.82
C GLY A 24 15.00 -17.94 -1.03
N GLY A 25 14.87 -17.79 0.28
CA GLY A 25 14.45 -18.84 1.17
C GLY A 25 12.97 -18.77 1.49
N ASP A 26 12.55 -19.63 2.42
CA ASP A 26 11.26 -19.54 3.08
C ASP A 26 11.08 -18.22 3.85
N PRO A 27 9.86 -17.89 4.31
CA PRO A 27 9.59 -16.61 4.95
C PRO A 27 10.40 -16.35 6.21
N ALA A 28 10.82 -17.38 6.94
CA ALA A 28 11.64 -17.22 8.14
C ALA A 28 13.06 -16.72 7.82
N GLN A 29 13.54 -16.93 6.59
CA GLN A 29 14.83 -16.44 6.13
C GLN A 29 14.75 -15.02 5.53
N VAL A 30 13.74 -14.77 4.69
CA VAL A 30 13.66 -13.53 3.90
C VAL A 30 13.07 -12.36 4.71
N LEU A 31 12.05 -12.60 5.55
CA LEU A 31 11.40 -11.51 6.29
C LEU A 31 12.35 -10.76 7.25
N PRO A 32 13.21 -11.43 8.04
CA PRO A 32 14.18 -10.72 8.88
C PRO A 32 15.15 -9.85 8.09
N GLN A 33 15.59 -10.33 6.91
CA GLN A 33 16.49 -9.56 6.02
C GLN A 33 15.79 -8.30 5.51
N LEU A 34 14.54 -8.44 5.04
CA LEU A 34 13.73 -7.31 4.59
C LEU A 34 13.54 -6.25 5.68
N ARG A 35 13.26 -6.67 6.92
CA ARG A 35 13.14 -5.76 8.07
C ARG A 35 14.43 -5.01 8.35
N ARG A 36 15.58 -5.70 8.35
CA ARG A 36 16.89 -5.07 8.58
C ARG A 36 17.24 -4.07 7.48
N ILE A 37 17.03 -4.41 6.21
CA ILE A 37 17.24 -3.51 5.06
C ILE A 37 16.36 -2.27 5.22
N TRP A 38 15.06 -2.48 5.46
CA TRP A 38 14.10 -1.41 5.63
C TRP A 38 14.47 -0.48 6.80
N GLN A 39 14.82 -1.04 7.96
CA GLN A 39 15.14 -0.29 9.17
C GLN A 39 16.48 0.44 9.07
N HIS A 40 17.54 -0.25 8.65
CA HIS A 40 18.91 0.27 8.79
C HIS A 40 19.46 0.93 7.53
N THR A 41 19.00 0.52 6.35
CA THR A 41 19.50 1.06 5.07
C THR A 41 18.62 2.18 4.56
N PHE A 42 17.30 2.02 4.69
CA PHE A 42 16.33 2.98 4.16
C PHE A 42 15.65 3.81 5.24
N ASP A 43 16.10 3.73 6.50
CA ASP A 43 15.55 4.52 7.61
C ASP A 43 14.02 4.42 7.68
N ARG A 44 13.52 3.19 7.60
CA ARG A 44 12.09 2.85 7.61
C ARG A 44 11.27 3.41 6.44
N ARG A 45 11.91 3.78 5.32
CA ARG A 45 11.24 4.28 4.10
C ARG A 45 10.89 3.13 3.14
N THR A 46 9.70 2.57 3.28
CA THR A 46 9.21 1.40 2.52
C THR A 46 9.26 1.58 1.00
N LEU A 47 8.95 2.78 0.50
CA LEU A 47 9.02 3.04 -0.94
C LEU A 47 10.47 2.97 -1.46
N ALA A 48 11.42 3.57 -0.73
CA ALA A 48 12.83 3.51 -1.11
C ALA A 48 13.36 2.06 -1.08
N THR A 49 12.89 1.25 -0.11
CA THR A 49 13.14 -0.20 -0.07
C THR A 49 12.59 -0.90 -1.32
N GLY A 50 11.32 -0.69 -1.65
CA GLY A 50 10.67 -1.30 -2.81
C GLY A 50 11.35 -0.91 -4.13
N GLU A 51 11.64 0.39 -4.33
CA GLU A 51 12.38 0.88 -5.48
C GLU A 51 13.75 0.24 -5.59
N ALA A 52 14.49 0.14 -4.48
CA ALA A 52 15.80 -0.49 -4.47
C ALA A 52 15.72 -1.96 -4.89
N LEU A 53 14.77 -2.72 -4.33
CA LEU A 53 14.55 -4.12 -4.69
C LEU A 53 14.18 -4.30 -6.17
N LEU A 54 13.53 -3.31 -6.79
CA LEU A 54 13.20 -3.35 -8.22
C LEU A 54 14.36 -2.95 -9.16
N ARG A 55 15.52 -2.49 -8.66
CA ARG A 55 16.63 -2.08 -9.53
C ARG A 55 17.38 -3.25 -10.15
N HIS A 56 17.42 -4.38 -9.46
CA HIS A 56 18.24 -5.52 -9.85
C HIS A 56 17.50 -6.82 -9.61
N ASP A 57 17.88 -7.85 -10.36
CA ASP A 57 17.70 -9.21 -9.87
C ASP A 57 18.73 -9.47 -8.76
N TRP A 58 18.29 -10.20 -7.74
CA TRP A 58 19.04 -10.43 -6.52
C TRP A 58 19.50 -11.87 -6.48
N LEU A 59 20.77 -12.06 -6.20
CA LEU A 59 21.28 -13.36 -5.80
C LEU A 59 20.80 -13.67 -4.37
N THR A 60 20.98 -12.72 -3.45
CA THR A 60 20.59 -12.82 -2.04
C THR A 60 20.41 -11.42 -1.42
N LEU A 61 19.63 -11.32 -0.34
CA LEU A 61 19.43 -10.08 0.42
C LEU A 61 20.28 -10.09 1.70
N ASP A 62 20.65 -8.89 2.17
CA ASP A 62 21.28 -8.59 3.46
C ASP A 62 22.24 -9.66 3.99
N TYR A 63 23.32 -9.88 3.23
CA TYR A 63 24.34 -10.86 3.56
C TYR A 63 25.64 -10.18 3.97
N PRO A 64 26.02 -10.16 5.27
CA PRO A 64 27.28 -9.59 5.71
C PRO A 64 28.33 -10.70 5.80
N ARG A 65 28.71 -11.39 4.71
CA ARG A 65 29.80 -12.40 4.86
C ARG A 65 30.57 -12.94 3.67
N HIS A 66 30.30 -12.59 2.42
CA HIS A 66 31.15 -13.12 1.34
C HIS A 66 31.53 -12.06 0.30
N PRO A 67 32.81 -11.99 -0.09
CA PRO A 67 33.19 -11.24 -1.29
C PRO A 67 32.48 -11.90 -2.47
N ALA A 68 31.80 -11.09 -3.30
CA ALA A 68 31.26 -11.55 -4.58
C ALA A 68 32.39 -12.24 -5.36
N ARG A 69 32.20 -13.51 -5.73
CA ARG A 69 33.24 -14.35 -6.36
C ARG A 69 32.89 -14.79 -7.78
N GLY A 70 31.90 -14.15 -8.43
CA GLY A 70 31.48 -14.46 -9.80
C GLY A 70 31.40 -13.23 -10.69
N ASN A 71 31.65 -13.41 -12.00
CA ASN A 71 31.45 -12.38 -13.01
C ASN A 71 30.00 -11.89 -13.00
N GLY A 72 29.80 -10.56 -12.90
CA GLY A 72 28.48 -9.91 -12.93
C GLY A 72 27.77 -9.75 -11.57
N GLN A 73 28.29 -10.34 -10.49
CA GLN A 73 27.74 -10.14 -9.14
C GLN A 73 28.27 -8.84 -8.54
N ARG A 74 27.39 -7.91 -8.18
CA ARG A 74 27.76 -6.64 -7.55
C ARG A 74 27.11 -6.53 -6.16
N PRO A 75 27.89 -6.33 -5.08
CA PRO A 75 27.30 -6.00 -3.79
C PRO A 75 26.67 -4.61 -3.86
N VAL A 76 25.44 -4.50 -3.34
CA VAL A 76 24.72 -3.24 -3.11
C VAL A 76 24.69 -3.02 -1.59
N PRO A 77 25.44 -2.05 -1.07
CA PRO A 77 25.54 -1.80 0.36
C PRO A 77 24.18 -1.69 1.05
N GLY A 78 24.01 -2.44 2.15
CA GLY A 78 22.78 -2.43 2.94
C GLY A 78 21.57 -3.10 2.28
N VAL A 79 21.71 -3.70 1.09
CA VAL A 79 20.58 -4.37 0.41
C VAL A 79 20.89 -5.84 0.10
N GLY A 80 21.99 -6.14 -0.58
CA GLY A 80 22.26 -7.52 -1.00
C GLY A 80 23.29 -7.63 -2.11
N VAL A 81 23.29 -8.76 -2.81
CA VAL A 81 24.18 -9.01 -3.95
C VAL A 81 23.33 -9.19 -5.21
N THR A 82 23.66 -8.47 -6.29
CA THR A 82 22.94 -8.62 -7.56
C THR A 82 23.27 -9.95 -8.23
N ALA A 83 22.31 -10.46 -8.99
CA ALA A 83 22.58 -11.50 -9.98
C ALA A 83 23.31 -10.90 -11.20
N GLY A 84 24.11 -11.72 -11.89
CA GLY A 84 24.80 -11.32 -13.11
C GLY A 84 23.91 -11.33 -14.37
N LEU A 85 22.74 -11.96 -14.27
CA LEU A 85 21.68 -11.92 -15.28
C LEU A 85 20.67 -10.85 -14.84
N GLN A 86 20.39 -9.89 -15.71
CA GLN A 86 19.32 -8.92 -15.50
C GLN A 86 18.20 -9.25 -16.48
N ASP A 87 17.13 -9.83 -15.97
CA ASP A 87 15.84 -9.81 -16.66
C ASP A 87 15.13 -8.49 -16.33
N GLY A 88 14.21 -8.05 -17.20
CA GLY A 88 13.40 -6.85 -16.99
C GLY A 88 12.47 -6.96 -15.77
N ILE A 89 11.84 -5.85 -15.37
CA ILE A 89 10.86 -5.88 -14.27
C ILE A 89 9.71 -6.76 -14.72
N ARG A 90 9.47 -7.86 -14.01
CA ARG A 90 8.33 -8.74 -14.26
C ARG A 90 7.09 -8.11 -13.66
N ARG A 91 6.03 -8.02 -14.45
CA ARG A 91 4.74 -7.49 -14.02
C ARG A 91 3.68 -8.55 -14.30
N GLY A 92 2.69 -8.62 -13.43
CA GLY A 92 1.59 -9.58 -13.54
C GLY A 92 0.54 -9.34 -12.48
N ARG A 93 -0.40 -10.27 -12.37
CA ARG A 93 -1.41 -10.29 -11.31
C ARG A 93 -1.27 -11.56 -10.48
N VAL A 94 -1.59 -11.49 -9.20
CA VAL A 94 -1.55 -12.65 -8.29
C VAL A 94 -2.55 -13.74 -8.70
N ASP A 95 -3.64 -13.35 -9.37
CA ASP A 95 -4.66 -14.29 -9.86
C ASP A 95 -4.27 -14.97 -11.19
N ASP A 96 -3.18 -14.53 -11.84
CA ASP A 96 -2.73 -15.10 -13.09
C ASP A 96 -2.12 -16.50 -12.85
N PRO A 97 -2.26 -17.43 -13.80
CA PRO A 97 -1.56 -18.71 -13.75
C PRO A 97 -0.04 -18.49 -13.73
N ILE A 98 0.67 -19.37 -13.03
CA ILE A 98 2.12 -19.27 -12.89
C ILE A 98 2.80 -20.15 -13.93
N ASP A 99 3.71 -19.55 -14.69
CA ASP A 99 4.65 -20.26 -15.54
C ASP A 99 5.99 -20.49 -14.83
N GLY A 100 6.45 -21.73 -14.83
CA GLY A 100 7.77 -22.14 -14.32
C GLY A 100 7.78 -22.63 -12.87
N TYR A 101 8.98 -22.99 -12.39
CA TYR A 101 9.19 -23.53 -11.06
C TYR A 101 9.46 -22.40 -10.06
N LEU A 102 8.38 -21.84 -9.52
CA LEU A 102 8.38 -20.76 -8.53
C LEU A 102 7.86 -21.29 -7.19
N GLU A 103 8.52 -20.94 -6.09
CA GLU A 103 8.12 -21.38 -4.75
C GLU A 103 7.44 -20.23 -3.99
N TRP A 104 8.17 -19.13 -3.82
CA TRP A 104 7.76 -17.99 -2.99
C TRP A 104 7.73 -16.67 -3.78
N MET A 105 6.83 -15.78 -3.37
CA MET A 105 6.81 -14.39 -3.79
C MET A 105 6.60 -13.46 -2.61
N TYR A 106 7.49 -12.47 -2.47
CA TYR A 106 7.48 -11.47 -1.42
C TYR A 106 7.12 -10.10 -2.00
N LEU A 107 5.91 -9.63 -1.72
CA LEU A 107 5.43 -8.34 -2.18
C LEU A 107 5.42 -7.34 -1.04
N ILE A 108 6.27 -6.33 -1.13
CA ILE A 108 6.22 -5.17 -0.25
C ILE A 108 4.99 -4.36 -0.62
N ASP A 109 4.11 -4.21 0.35
CA ASP A 109 3.05 -3.23 0.31
C ASP A 109 3.56 -1.92 0.88
N VAL A 110 3.98 -1.04 -0.03
CA VAL A 110 4.36 0.35 0.27
C VAL A 110 3.18 1.09 0.90
N ALA A 111 1.94 0.66 0.64
CA ALA A 111 0.84 1.17 1.39
C ALA A 111 0.98 0.76 2.85
N THR A 112 0.84 -0.50 3.18
CA THR A 112 0.64 -0.87 4.58
C THR A 112 1.91 -1.08 5.40
N ASP A 113 3.08 -0.75 4.84
CA ASP A 113 4.39 -1.09 5.41
C ASP A 113 4.45 -2.59 5.78
N THR A 114 3.80 -3.41 4.94
CA THR A 114 3.76 -4.86 5.11
C THR A 114 4.49 -5.58 3.99
N VAL A 115 4.79 -6.84 4.24
CA VAL A 115 5.18 -7.81 3.23
C VAL A 115 4.06 -8.84 3.16
N VAL A 116 3.48 -9.01 1.97
CA VAL A 116 2.57 -10.11 1.67
C VAL A 116 3.37 -11.22 1.02
N VAL A 117 3.26 -12.42 1.57
CA VAL A 117 3.95 -13.62 1.13
C VAL A 117 2.96 -14.49 0.39
N TYR A 118 3.34 -14.93 -0.81
CA TYR A 118 2.60 -15.89 -1.61
C TYR A 118 3.42 -17.16 -1.84
N GLU A 119 2.72 -18.29 -1.92
CA GLU A 119 3.26 -19.62 -2.23
C GLU A 119 2.65 -20.15 -3.52
N ALA A 120 3.47 -20.83 -4.34
CA ALA A 120 3.08 -21.35 -5.65
C ALA A 120 3.24 -22.87 -5.81
N THR A 121 4.13 -23.48 -5.02
CA THR A 121 4.77 -24.79 -5.25
C THR A 121 3.82 -25.96 -5.45
N CYS A 122 2.63 -25.93 -4.86
CA CYS A 122 1.65 -27.02 -4.91
C CYS A 122 0.31 -26.62 -5.54
N HIS A 123 0.23 -25.43 -6.14
CA HIS A 123 -1.06 -24.83 -6.53
C HIS A 123 -1.17 -24.37 -7.98
N GLY A 124 -0.05 -24.19 -8.70
CA GLY A 124 -0.07 -23.66 -10.07
C GLY A 124 -0.57 -22.21 -10.20
N ARG A 125 -0.77 -21.54 -9.07
CA ARG A 125 -1.24 -20.16 -8.90
C ARG A 125 -0.68 -19.58 -7.61
N TRP A 126 -0.67 -18.26 -7.47
CA TRP A 126 -0.23 -17.63 -6.23
C TRP A 126 -1.34 -17.74 -5.19
N LEU A 127 -1.06 -18.38 -4.06
CA LEU A 127 -1.92 -18.33 -2.89
C LEU A 127 -1.26 -17.48 -1.80
N ARG A 128 -2.05 -16.59 -1.19
CA ARG A 128 -1.58 -15.78 -0.06
C ARG A 128 -1.28 -16.72 1.09
N HIS A 129 -0.01 -16.79 1.49
CA HIS A 129 0.46 -17.59 2.61
C HIS A 129 0.41 -16.80 3.91
N SER A 130 0.94 -15.56 3.94
CA SER A 130 0.93 -14.72 5.14
C SER A 130 1.16 -13.24 4.86
N ARG A 131 0.91 -12.39 5.87
CA ARG A 131 1.14 -10.93 5.83
C ARG A 131 1.87 -10.48 7.09
N HIS A 132 2.90 -9.65 6.92
CA HIS A 132 3.81 -9.26 8.00
C HIS A 132 4.07 -7.77 8.00
N LEU A 133 4.05 -7.12 9.15
CA LEU A 133 4.58 -5.76 9.29
C LEU A 133 6.10 -5.75 9.10
N LEU A 134 6.61 -4.73 8.41
CA LEU A 134 8.04 -4.42 8.34
C LEU A 134 8.56 -3.90 9.67
N ASP A 135 7.74 -3.17 10.44
CA ASP A 135 8.04 -2.81 11.83
C ASP A 135 7.44 -3.82 12.82
N PRO A 136 8.24 -4.73 13.41
CA PRO A 136 7.73 -5.68 14.39
C PRO A 136 7.39 -5.01 15.74
N ASP A 137 7.95 -3.82 16.03
CA ASP A 137 7.77 -3.12 17.30
C ASP A 137 6.50 -2.26 17.35
N SER A 138 5.81 -2.11 16.20
CA SER A 138 4.55 -1.36 16.07
C SER A 138 3.33 -2.01 16.74
N GLY A 139 3.53 -2.94 17.68
CA GLY A 139 2.46 -3.64 18.39
C GLY A 139 1.91 -4.80 17.57
N GLY A 140 2.61 -5.93 17.63
CA GLY A 140 2.21 -7.17 16.95
C GLY A 140 0.88 -7.72 17.48
N HIS A 141 -0.19 -7.48 16.73
CA HIS A 141 -1.09 -8.58 16.41
C HIS A 141 -0.63 -9.15 15.07
N LEU A 142 -0.39 -10.47 15.02
CA LEU A 142 -0.53 -11.21 13.77
C LEU A 142 -1.83 -10.69 13.14
N LEU A 143 -1.72 -9.98 12.01
CA LEU A 143 -2.90 -9.66 11.23
C LEU A 143 -3.45 -11.02 10.82
N ASP A 144 -4.55 -11.40 11.44
CA ASP A 144 -5.31 -12.61 11.14
C ASP A 144 -5.39 -12.73 9.61
N PRO A 145 -5.07 -13.89 8.99
CA PRO A 145 -5.19 -14.05 7.55
C PRO A 145 -6.58 -13.68 7.02
N ASP A 146 -7.61 -13.62 7.86
CA ASP A 146 -8.99 -13.19 7.55
C ASP A 146 -9.40 -11.82 8.13
N ALA A 147 -8.49 -11.06 8.77
CA ALA A 147 -8.78 -9.70 9.19
C ALA A 147 -8.74 -8.75 7.97
N ASP A 148 -9.83 -8.78 7.22
CA ASP A 148 -10.20 -7.91 6.10
C ASP A 148 -10.43 -6.44 6.51
N GLY A 149 -9.61 -5.91 7.41
CA GLY A 149 -9.45 -4.47 7.56
C GLY A 149 -8.73 -3.94 6.33
N GLN A 150 -9.45 -3.73 5.22
CA GLN A 150 -8.88 -3.16 4.01
C GLN A 150 -8.47 -1.72 4.31
N VAL A 151 -7.17 -1.53 4.47
CA VAL A 151 -6.56 -0.23 4.70
C VAL A 151 -6.46 0.49 3.36
N LEU A 152 -7.04 1.69 3.27
CA LEU A 152 -7.09 2.49 2.04
C LEU A 152 -5.94 3.51 2.01
N GLY A 153 -5.43 3.82 0.81
CA GLY A 153 -4.37 4.79 0.58
C GLY A 153 -3.08 4.18 0.01
N CYS A 154 -2.68 4.59 -1.19
CA CYS A 154 -1.41 4.25 -1.84
C CYS A 154 -0.19 4.87 -1.12
N GLY A 155 0.37 4.24 -0.09
CA GLY A 155 1.38 4.83 0.84
C GLY A 155 2.75 5.29 0.32
N GLY A 156 2.90 5.57 -0.97
CA GLY A 156 4.13 6.08 -1.57
C GLY A 156 4.25 7.60 -1.66
N TYR A 157 3.51 8.39 -0.86
CA TYR A 157 3.27 9.83 -1.10
C TYR A 157 4.45 10.79 -0.86
N ARG A 158 5.69 10.30 -0.65
CA ARG A 158 6.88 11.15 -0.53
C ARG A 158 7.81 11.20 -1.75
N THR A 159 7.75 10.24 -2.69
CA THR A 159 8.76 10.21 -3.79
C THR A 159 8.24 9.95 -5.20
N HIS A 160 6.94 9.70 -5.37
CA HIS A 160 6.30 9.93 -6.68
C HIS A 160 5.88 11.40 -6.73
N GLY A 161 6.02 12.08 -7.87
CA GLY A 161 5.70 13.50 -8.08
C GLY A 161 4.22 13.89 -7.90
N HIS A 162 3.59 13.42 -6.82
CA HIS A 162 2.27 13.78 -6.34
C HIS A 162 2.27 15.27 -6.03
N ARG A 163 1.61 16.01 -6.91
CA ARG A 163 1.33 17.41 -6.73
C ARG A 163 -0.05 17.52 -6.10
N TRP A 164 -0.10 18.01 -4.87
CA TRP A 164 -1.34 18.27 -4.16
C TRP A 164 -1.88 19.64 -4.54
N HIS A 165 -3.19 19.70 -4.75
CA HIS A 165 -3.87 20.95 -5.02
C HIS A 165 -5.03 21.13 -4.07
N THR A 166 -5.05 22.28 -3.39
CA THR A 166 -6.12 22.62 -2.46
C THR A 166 -7.42 22.80 -3.22
N VAL A 167 -8.44 22.05 -2.80
CA VAL A 167 -9.79 22.10 -3.35
C VAL A 167 -10.80 22.07 -2.21
N ARG A 168 -12.04 22.46 -2.51
CA ARG A 168 -13.14 22.40 -1.56
C ARG A 168 -14.01 21.19 -1.88
N LEU A 169 -14.14 20.28 -0.92
CA LEU A 169 -15.05 19.15 -0.98
C LEU A 169 -16.46 19.61 -0.60
N TRP A 170 -17.40 19.52 -1.51
CA TRP A 170 -18.81 19.79 -1.25
C TRP A 170 -19.57 18.49 -1.17
N LEU A 171 -20.21 18.25 -0.03
CA LEU A 171 -21.15 17.15 0.18
C LEU A 171 -22.58 17.66 -0.07
N PRO A 172 -23.56 16.81 -0.45
CA PRO A 172 -24.90 17.23 -0.82
C PRO A 172 -25.60 18.10 0.23
N ASP A 173 -25.36 17.82 1.51
CA ASP A 173 -25.99 18.50 2.63
C ASP A 173 -25.03 19.44 3.37
N ALA A 174 -23.79 19.58 2.89
CA ALA A 174 -22.84 20.50 3.49
C ALA A 174 -23.18 21.94 3.10
N ARG A 175 -23.45 22.77 4.10
CA ARG A 175 -23.70 24.21 3.91
C ARG A 175 -22.47 24.97 3.39
N THR A 176 -21.29 24.42 3.60
CA THR A 176 -20.01 24.98 3.18
C THR A 176 -19.11 23.88 2.66
N GLY A 177 -18.30 24.17 1.64
CA GLY A 177 -17.24 23.26 1.23
C GLY A 177 -16.27 22.98 2.39
N LEU A 178 -15.56 21.86 2.34
CA LEU A 178 -14.60 21.43 3.34
C LEU A 178 -13.19 21.45 2.72
N ASP A 179 -12.19 21.89 3.48
CA ASP A 179 -10.81 21.94 2.99
C ASP A 179 -10.26 20.53 2.80
N THR A 180 -9.84 20.24 1.57
CA THR A 180 -9.21 18.99 1.18
C THR A 180 -8.16 19.29 0.11
N GLU A 181 -7.33 18.30 -0.19
CA GLU A 181 -6.38 18.38 -1.29
C GLU A 181 -6.59 17.19 -2.22
N ILE A 182 -6.58 17.45 -3.52
CA ILE A 182 -6.62 16.41 -4.55
C ILE A 182 -5.22 16.15 -5.05
N CYS A 183 -4.89 14.88 -5.26
CA CYS A 183 -3.68 14.51 -5.95
C CYS A 183 -3.84 14.70 -7.47
N LEU A 184 -2.92 15.44 -8.09
CA LEU A 184 -2.90 15.68 -9.53
C LEU A 184 -1.98 14.73 -10.31
N ALA A 185 -1.23 13.87 -9.62
CA ALA A 185 -0.34 12.94 -10.30
C ALA A 185 -1.13 11.78 -10.94
N PRO A 186 -0.65 11.24 -12.07
CA PRO A 186 -1.25 10.07 -12.68
C PRO A 186 -1.16 8.89 -11.71
N HIS A 187 -2.33 8.38 -11.32
CA HIS A 187 -2.47 7.14 -10.58
C HIS A 187 -2.77 6.00 -11.55
N LEU A 188 -2.32 4.78 -11.23
CA LEU A 188 -2.69 3.59 -12.00
C LEU A 188 -4.19 3.26 -11.86
N SER A 189 -4.84 3.74 -10.80
CA SER A 189 -6.29 3.80 -10.70
C SER A 189 -6.82 5.10 -11.32
N THR A 190 -7.99 5.03 -11.96
CA THR A 190 -8.74 6.23 -12.38
C THR A 190 -9.39 6.96 -11.21
N THR A 191 -9.12 6.51 -9.98
CA THR A 191 -9.75 7.02 -8.77
C THR A 191 -9.10 8.32 -8.33
N THR A 192 -9.96 9.28 -7.99
CA THR A 192 -9.52 10.52 -7.37
C THR A 192 -8.99 10.26 -5.97
N VAL A 193 -7.76 10.67 -5.69
CA VAL A 193 -7.16 10.60 -4.36
C VAL A 193 -7.31 11.94 -3.67
N LEU A 194 -7.92 11.94 -2.49
CA LEU A 194 -8.07 13.10 -1.62
C LEU A 194 -7.24 12.92 -0.36
N ARG A 195 -6.75 14.04 0.20
CA ARG A 195 -6.23 14.09 1.56
C ARG A 195 -6.79 15.26 2.37
N PHE A 196 -7.01 15.06 3.66
CA PHE A 196 -7.63 16.07 4.51
C PHE A 196 -7.29 15.91 6.00
N THR A 197 -7.53 16.97 6.79
CA THR A 197 -7.25 16.98 8.24
C THR A 197 -8.30 16.20 9.05
N ASP A 198 -8.00 15.92 10.32
CA ASP A 198 -8.97 15.36 11.27
C ASP A 198 -10.18 16.27 11.48
N ALA A 199 -9.97 17.59 11.48
CA ALA A 199 -11.05 18.56 11.57
C ALA A 199 -12.00 18.44 10.36
N THR A 200 -11.43 18.28 9.15
CA THR A 200 -12.21 17.99 7.95
C THR A 200 -12.93 16.64 8.07
N ALA A 201 -12.26 15.59 8.56
CA ALA A 201 -12.86 14.27 8.72
C ALA A 201 -14.06 14.30 9.68
N HIS A 202 -13.93 14.96 10.83
CA HIS A 202 -15.04 15.18 11.76
C HIS A 202 -16.18 15.99 11.11
N ALA A 203 -15.86 17.00 10.30
CA ALA A 203 -16.87 17.75 9.57
C ALA A 203 -17.62 16.89 8.52
N ILE A 204 -16.91 15.98 7.83
CA ILE A 204 -17.52 14.99 6.94
C ILE A 204 -18.43 14.05 7.73
N THR A 205 -17.96 13.50 8.85
CA THR A 205 -18.79 12.65 9.74
C THR A 205 -20.07 13.38 10.14
N ALA A 206 -19.96 14.63 10.60
CA ALA A 206 -21.12 15.41 11.02
C ALA A 206 -22.08 15.72 9.87
N ALA A 207 -21.55 16.06 8.69
CA ALA A 207 -22.36 16.37 7.50
C ALA A 207 -23.07 15.14 6.90
N THR A 208 -22.53 13.94 7.15
CA THR A 208 -23.09 12.67 6.66
C THR A 208 -23.90 11.92 7.70
N ALA A 209 -23.97 12.43 8.93
CA ALA A 209 -24.75 11.81 10.00
C ALA A 209 -26.26 11.86 9.65
N PRO A 210 -27.00 10.77 9.84
CA PRO A 210 -28.44 10.76 9.61
C PRO A 210 -29.12 11.76 10.54
N THR A 211 -29.94 12.64 9.98
CA THR A 211 -30.78 13.57 10.74
C THR A 211 -32.11 12.90 11.10
N THR A 212 -32.80 13.39 12.14
CA THR A 212 -34.12 12.89 12.58
C THR A 212 -35.20 12.94 11.50
N LEU A 213 -35.05 13.82 10.49
CA LEU A 213 -35.93 13.92 9.33
C LEU A 213 -35.57 12.94 8.19
N GLN A 214 -34.45 12.21 8.32
CA GLN A 214 -33.90 11.27 7.32
C GLN A 214 -33.71 9.87 7.92
N ALA A 215 -34.65 9.42 8.75
CA ALA A 215 -34.69 8.05 9.26
C ALA A 215 -34.73 7.06 8.08
N GLY A 216 -33.64 6.30 7.87
CA GLY A 216 -33.44 5.41 6.73
C GLY A 216 -32.23 5.73 5.85
N ARG A 217 -31.54 6.86 6.09
CA ARG A 217 -30.26 7.13 5.45
C ARG A 217 -29.17 6.23 6.05
N PRO A 218 -28.28 5.62 5.24
CA PRO A 218 -27.16 4.82 5.76
C PRO A 218 -26.31 5.64 6.74
N ALA A 219 -25.69 4.94 7.70
CA ALA A 219 -24.84 5.50 8.75
C ALA A 219 -23.76 6.44 8.18
N PRO A 220 -23.21 7.38 8.99
CA PRO A 220 -22.17 8.28 8.51
C PRO A 220 -21.01 7.47 7.93
N TRP A 221 -20.71 7.75 6.66
CA TRP A 221 -19.71 6.99 5.91
C TRP A 221 -18.31 7.15 6.48
N LEU A 222 -18.05 8.21 7.24
CA LEU A 222 -16.79 8.37 7.95
C LEU A 222 -17.07 8.26 9.45
N ARG A 223 -16.52 7.23 10.09
CA ARG A 223 -16.73 6.95 11.50
C ARG A 223 -15.44 7.13 12.28
N PRO A 224 -15.42 7.97 13.34
CA PRO A 224 -14.29 8.02 14.25
C PRO A 224 -14.21 6.69 15.04
N VAL A 225 -13.02 6.13 15.12
CA VAL A 225 -12.69 4.94 15.91
C VAL A 225 -11.42 5.24 16.70
N GLY A 226 -11.60 5.81 17.89
CA GLY A 226 -10.51 6.36 18.68
C GLY A 226 -9.80 7.50 17.92
N PRO A 227 -8.46 7.47 17.77
CA PRO A 227 -7.70 8.50 17.03
C PRO A 227 -7.70 8.31 15.50
N GLN A 228 -8.47 7.34 15.01
CA GLN A 228 -8.51 6.94 13.61
C GLN A 228 -9.91 7.11 13.03
N PHE A 229 -10.02 6.96 11.71
CA PHE A 229 -11.29 7.03 10.99
C PHE A 229 -11.47 5.83 10.08
N ASP A 230 -12.67 5.25 10.11
CA ASP A 230 -13.14 4.27 9.12
C ASP A 230 -14.01 4.94 8.08
N LEU A 231 -13.80 4.58 6.82
CA LEU A 231 -14.76 4.73 5.76
C LEU A 231 -15.68 3.51 5.75
N VAL A 232 -16.98 3.70 5.94
CA VAL A 232 -18.02 2.67 5.82
C VAL A 232 -18.63 2.78 4.43
N VAL A 233 -18.38 1.78 3.58
CA VAL A 233 -18.97 1.70 2.25
C VAL A 233 -20.09 0.66 2.27
N PRO A 234 -21.32 1.01 1.88
CA PRO A 234 -22.37 0.01 1.68
C PRO A 234 -22.04 -0.82 0.44
N ASP A 235 -21.97 -2.14 0.61
CA ASP A 235 -21.82 -3.11 -0.48
C ASP A 235 -23.04 -4.05 -0.53
N SER A 236 -23.08 -4.94 -1.53
CA SER A 236 -24.17 -5.92 -1.70
C SER A 236 -24.27 -6.95 -0.56
N CYS A 237 -23.25 -7.04 0.30
CA CYS A 237 -23.13 -7.98 1.40
C CYS A 237 -23.24 -7.32 2.79
N GLY A 238 -23.30 -5.98 2.88
CA GLY A 238 -23.44 -5.22 4.12
C GLY A 238 -22.56 -3.97 4.17
N GLU A 239 -22.34 -3.46 5.38
CA GLU A 239 -21.41 -2.36 5.63
C GLU A 239 -20.01 -2.90 5.89
N ARG A 240 -19.03 -2.56 5.03
CA ARG A 240 -17.62 -2.88 5.27
C ARG A 240 -16.86 -1.64 5.73
N PRO A 241 -16.19 -1.69 6.90
CA PRO A 241 -15.32 -0.61 7.35
C PRO A 241 -13.95 -0.70 6.70
N TYR A 242 -13.48 0.42 6.19
CA TYR A 242 -12.17 0.58 5.58
C TYR A 242 -11.38 1.64 6.35
N ARG A 243 -10.25 1.25 6.94
CA ARG A 243 -9.44 2.17 7.75
C ARG A 243 -8.76 3.20 6.84
N LEU A 244 -9.02 4.48 7.08
CA LEU A 244 -8.31 5.56 6.41
C LEU A 244 -6.88 5.64 6.95
N ARG A 245 -5.93 5.81 6.04
CA ARG A 245 -4.54 6.05 6.40
C ARG A 245 -4.23 7.51 6.54
N ARG A 246 -3.13 7.79 7.21
CA ARG A 246 -2.48 9.10 7.18
C ARG A 246 -1.32 9.08 6.19
N ASP A 247 -1.13 10.19 5.51
CA ASP A 247 0.09 10.46 4.77
C ASP A 247 1.21 10.93 5.72
N ALA A 248 2.34 11.31 5.13
CA ALA A 248 3.51 11.72 5.90
C ALA A 248 3.39 13.13 6.52
N ASP A 249 2.37 13.90 6.15
CA ASP A 249 2.00 15.18 6.77
C ASP A 249 0.94 14.98 7.86
N GLY A 250 0.55 13.73 8.12
CA GLY A 250 -0.47 13.36 9.09
C GLY A 250 -1.89 13.51 8.57
N LEU A 251 -2.10 13.82 7.29
CA LEU A 251 -3.41 14.01 6.69
C LEU A 251 -4.05 12.68 6.29
N LEU A 252 -5.35 12.54 6.51
CA LEU A 252 -6.12 11.34 6.15
C LEU A 252 -6.25 11.24 4.63
N LEU A 253 -6.04 10.04 4.09
CA LEU A 253 -6.07 9.73 2.67
C LEU A 253 -7.33 8.93 2.31
N LEU A 254 -7.95 9.33 1.20
CA LEU A 254 -9.11 8.66 0.62
C LEU A 254 -8.85 8.40 -0.86
N ASP A 255 -8.75 7.14 -1.27
CA ASP A 255 -8.42 6.72 -2.65
C ASP A 255 -9.38 5.69 -3.24
N VAL A 256 -10.64 5.68 -2.79
CA VAL A 256 -11.67 4.73 -3.23
C VAL A 256 -12.70 5.42 -4.12
N PRO A 257 -13.13 4.79 -5.23
CA PRO A 257 -14.40 5.17 -5.82
C PRO A 257 -15.47 4.77 -4.82
N ALA A 258 -16.14 5.74 -4.22
CA ALA A 258 -17.26 5.49 -3.32
C ALA A 258 -18.57 5.59 -4.14
N PRO A 259 -19.06 4.48 -4.73
CA PRO A 259 -20.31 4.51 -5.49
C PRO A 259 -21.45 5.02 -4.60
N GLY A 260 -22.22 5.97 -5.11
CA GLY A 260 -23.30 6.64 -4.37
C GLY A 260 -22.87 7.91 -3.63
N TRP A 261 -21.58 8.23 -3.59
CA TRP A 261 -21.13 9.53 -3.11
C TRP A 261 -21.42 10.63 -4.14
N SER A 262 -22.28 11.58 -3.77
CA SER A 262 -22.52 12.79 -4.56
C SER A 262 -21.67 13.94 -4.02
N TRP A 263 -20.34 13.92 -4.19
CA TRP A 263 -19.51 15.09 -3.86
C TRP A 263 -19.12 15.85 -5.11
N GLN A 264 -18.84 17.13 -4.91
CA GLN A 264 -18.25 17.99 -5.92
C GLN A 264 -16.94 18.56 -5.38
N LEU A 265 -15.88 18.48 -6.18
CA LEU A 265 -14.67 19.25 -5.92
C LEU A 265 -14.79 20.57 -6.66
N ARG A 266 -14.61 21.67 -5.93
CA ARG A 266 -14.51 23.00 -6.51
C ARG A 266 -13.14 23.57 -6.19
N PRO A 267 -12.53 24.36 -7.10
CA PRO A 267 -11.32 25.10 -6.77
C PRO A 267 -11.54 25.94 -5.52
N ALA A 268 -10.55 26.01 -4.63
CA ALA A 268 -10.57 26.99 -3.55
C ALA A 268 -10.63 28.39 -4.17
N GLN A 269 -11.62 29.20 -3.79
CA GLN A 269 -11.70 30.57 -4.31
C GLN A 269 -10.46 31.33 -3.83
N VAL A 270 -9.62 31.74 -4.77
CA VAL A 270 -8.51 32.65 -4.48
C VAL A 270 -9.13 33.98 -4.09
N THR A 271 -9.16 34.28 -2.80
CA THR A 271 -9.48 35.61 -2.32
C THR A 271 -8.32 36.50 -2.75
N ARG A 272 -8.46 37.17 -3.90
CA ARG A 272 -7.56 38.26 -4.28
C ARG A 272 -7.74 39.35 -3.21
N ARG A 273 -6.77 39.45 -2.31
CA ARG A 273 -6.58 40.66 -1.51
C ARG A 273 -5.92 41.72 -2.38
#